data_AF-A0A533YSP6-F1
#
_entry.id   AF-A0A533YSP6-F1
#
_cell.length_a   1.000
_cell.length_b   1.000
_cell.length_c   1.000
_cell.angle_alpha   90.00
_cell.angle_beta   90.00
_cell.angle_gamma   90.00
#
_symmetry.space_group_name_H-M   'P 1'
#
loop_
_entity.id
_entity.type
_entity.pdbx_description
1 polymer ?
#
loop_
_entity_poly.entity_id
_entity_poly.type
_entity_poly.pdbx_seq_one_letter_code
_entity_poly.pdbx_strand_id
1 'polypeptide(L)'
;MRQAVLIGLCALLFSCRDIQPFQTTSSIQGYQLDGTVTSPNGIPLDSVVVRLFYNYDVVSDTPIDTQKVIVTDPNKIVDVAVYTPDYAFVRQLFLNYLPRGSVPHFLWDGRDLHGAIAPSGEYLVRYAIDSVIFKYSIVVVGGNVSATTDPLGHFVLTGDRLPVGTVFDSYTPDNVYDRTLQVRSDLELILVRLNLRADYPSVQLKKDQRTTAGFTLG
;
A
#
# COMPACT_ATOMS: atom_id res chain seq x y z
N MET A 1 17.09 -59.85 -43.00
CA MET A 1 16.89 -58.39 -42.82
C MET A 1 16.02 -58.19 -41.58
N ARG A 2 16.56 -57.65 -40.49
CA ARG A 2 15.83 -57.36 -39.24
C ARG A 2 15.78 -55.84 -39.08
N GLN A 3 14.59 -55.26 -39.14
CA GLN A 3 14.35 -53.84 -38.88
C GLN A 3 14.24 -53.63 -37.36
N ALA A 4 15.12 -52.80 -36.81
CA ALA A 4 15.05 -52.31 -35.44
C ALA A 4 14.17 -51.06 -35.40
N VAL A 5 13.10 -51.11 -34.60
CA VAL A 5 12.22 -49.96 -34.32
C VAL A 5 12.80 -49.21 -33.13
N LEU A 6 13.32 -48.01 -33.38
CA LEU A 6 13.86 -47.11 -32.37
C LEU A 6 12.70 -46.26 -31.81
N ILE A 7 12.25 -46.59 -30.60
CA ILE A 7 11.23 -45.81 -29.88
C ILE A 7 11.94 -44.63 -29.22
N GLY A 8 11.79 -43.45 -29.82
CA GLY A 8 12.27 -42.18 -29.27
C GLY A 8 11.39 -41.72 -28.11
N LEU A 9 11.91 -41.83 -26.89
CA LEU A 9 11.30 -41.34 -25.67
C LEU A 9 11.44 -39.80 -25.63
N CYS A 10 10.34 -39.08 -25.88
CA CYS A 10 10.31 -37.62 -25.85
C CYS A 10 10.14 -37.16 -24.39
N ALA A 11 11.26 -36.80 -23.74
CA ALA A 11 11.25 -36.20 -22.41
C ALA A 11 10.75 -34.75 -22.50
N LEU A 12 9.49 -34.53 -22.12
CA LEU A 12 8.93 -33.19 -21.92
C LEU A 12 9.56 -32.58 -20.67
N LEU A 13 10.60 -31.77 -20.88
CA LEU A 13 11.16 -30.90 -19.85
C LEU A 13 10.10 -29.84 -19.53
N PHE A 14 9.45 -29.97 -18.36
CA PHE A 14 8.64 -28.93 -17.76
C PHE A 14 9.57 -27.76 -17.38
N SER A 15 9.83 -26.86 -18.32
CA SER A 15 10.43 -25.57 -17.99
C SER A 15 9.43 -24.83 -17.11
N CYS A 16 9.78 -24.55 -15.85
CA CYS A 16 9.12 -23.50 -15.07
C CYS A 16 9.22 -22.20 -15.88
N ARG A 17 8.18 -21.87 -16.63
CA ARG A 17 8.06 -20.56 -17.27
C ARG A 17 7.61 -19.60 -16.18
N ASP A 18 8.55 -18.89 -15.57
CA ASP A 18 8.22 -17.63 -14.93
C ASP A 18 7.60 -16.73 -16.00
N ILE A 19 6.29 -16.49 -15.86
CA ILE A 19 5.53 -15.64 -16.76
C ILE A 19 6.06 -14.21 -16.56
N GLN A 20 6.85 -13.74 -17.51
CA GLN A 20 7.31 -12.36 -17.50
C GLN A 20 6.12 -11.41 -17.77
N PRO A 21 6.06 -10.27 -17.08
CA PRO A 21 4.98 -9.29 -17.25
C PRO A 21 4.94 -8.75 -18.69
N PHE A 22 3.79 -8.86 -19.35
CA PHE A 22 3.53 -8.25 -20.67
C PHE A 22 2.84 -6.89 -20.50
N GLN A 23 3.21 -5.90 -21.31
CA GLN A 23 2.77 -4.50 -21.16
C GLN A 23 1.76 -4.11 -22.25
N THR A 24 0.60 -3.59 -21.87
CA THR A 24 -0.37 -2.97 -22.78
C THR A 24 -0.44 -1.46 -22.54
N THR A 25 -0.41 -0.66 -23.60
CA THR A 25 -0.37 0.81 -23.53
C THR A 25 -1.77 1.40 -23.37
N SER A 26 -2.37 1.25 -22.19
CA SER A 26 -3.47 2.14 -21.75
C SER A 26 -2.83 3.24 -20.91
N SER A 27 -2.88 4.50 -21.37
CA SER A 27 -2.39 5.63 -20.57
C SER A 27 -3.33 5.85 -19.39
N ILE A 28 -2.77 5.87 -18.19
CA ILE A 28 -3.45 6.26 -16.95
C ILE A 28 -2.72 7.46 -16.36
N GLN A 29 -3.32 8.12 -15.37
CA GLN A 29 -2.62 9.12 -14.57
C GLN A 29 -2.15 8.46 -13.27
N GLY A 30 -0.86 8.53 -12.96
CA GLY A 30 -0.28 7.95 -11.74
C GLY A 30 0.16 6.49 -11.92
N TYR A 31 -0.19 5.62 -10.98
CA TYR A 31 0.26 4.23 -10.96
C TYR A 31 -0.94 3.27 -10.86
N GLN A 32 -0.84 2.12 -11.52
CA GLN A 32 -1.81 1.04 -11.41
C GLN A 32 -1.11 -0.30 -11.60
N LEU A 33 -1.52 -1.29 -10.80
CA LEU A 33 -1.10 -2.67 -10.95
C LEU A 33 -2.32 -3.56 -11.18
N ASP A 34 -2.36 -4.19 -12.36
CA ASP A 34 -3.33 -5.22 -12.73
C ASP A 34 -2.65 -6.58 -12.58
N GLY A 35 -3.08 -7.34 -11.59
CA GLY A 35 -2.52 -8.64 -11.28
C GLY A 35 -3.44 -9.79 -11.64
N THR A 36 -2.87 -10.92 -12.04
CA THR A 36 -3.59 -12.20 -12.15
C THR A 36 -2.87 -13.24 -11.32
N VAL A 37 -3.58 -13.93 -10.43
CA VAL A 37 -3.02 -14.99 -9.58
C VAL A 37 -3.51 -16.35 -10.05
N THR A 38 -2.58 -17.26 -10.31
CA THR A 38 -2.84 -18.64 -10.71
C THR A 38 -2.18 -19.63 -9.77
N SER A 39 -2.68 -20.86 -9.73
CA SER A 39 -1.96 -22.01 -9.18
C SER A 39 -0.74 -22.37 -10.06
N PRO A 40 0.16 -23.26 -9.61
CA PRO A 40 1.27 -23.75 -10.43
C PRO A 40 0.86 -24.37 -11.78
N ASN A 41 -0.39 -24.85 -11.88
CA ASN A 41 -0.95 -25.44 -13.11
C ASN A 41 -1.63 -24.40 -14.03
N GLY A 42 -1.52 -23.09 -13.72
CA GLY A 42 -2.13 -22.02 -14.51
C GLY A 42 -3.64 -21.83 -14.29
N ILE A 43 -4.24 -22.53 -13.32
CA ILE A 43 -5.65 -22.34 -12.96
C ILE A 43 -5.78 -21.05 -12.15
N PRO A 44 -6.62 -20.08 -12.53
CA PRO A 44 -6.85 -18.87 -11.76
C PRO A 44 -7.35 -19.15 -10.34
N LEU A 45 -6.91 -18.34 -9.38
CA LEU A 45 -7.24 -18.51 -7.97
C LEU A 45 -8.08 -17.32 -7.47
N ASP A 46 -9.30 -17.62 -7.06
CA ASP A 46 -10.20 -16.68 -6.41
C ASP A 46 -9.85 -16.44 -4.93
N SER A 47 -10.34 -15.34 -4.38
CA SER A 47 -10.25 -15.04 -2.95
C SER A 47 -8.81 -15.04 -2.40
N VAL A 48 -7.81 -14.75 -3.24
CA VAL A 48 -6.43 -14.52 -2.82
C VAL A 48 -6.34 -13.13 -2.25
N VAL A 49 -5.95 -13.03 -0.98
CA VAL A 49 -5.70 -11.77 -0.29
C VAL A 49 -4.37 -11.20 -0.76
N VAL A 50 -4.40 -9.96 -1.25
CA VAL A 50 -3.21 -9.22 -1.68
C VAL A 50 -2.84 -8.20 -0.60
N ARG A 51 -1.73 -8.43 0.09
CA ARG A 51 -1.13 -7.47 1.03
C ARG A 51 -0.05 -6.68 0.33
N LEU A 52 -0.07 -5.37 0.53
CA LEU A 52 0.81 -4.43 -0.15
C LEU A 52 1.76 -3.76 0.84
N PHE A 53 3.07 -3.88 0.60
CA PHE A 53 4.13 -3.23 1.35
C PHE A 53 4.90 -2.29 0.43
N TYR A 54 5.35 -1.16 0.97
CA TYR A 54 6.12 -0.19 0.22
C TYR A 54 7.59 -0.24 0.61
N ASN A 55 8.45 -0.06 -0.38
CA ASN A 55 9.87 0.20 -0.16
C ASN A 55 10.09 1.72 -0.05
N TYR A 56 11.08 2.12 0.75
CA TYR A 56 11.34 3.53 1.04
C TYR A 56 12.81 3.89 0.82
N ASP A 57 13.03 5.12 0.36
CA ASP A 57 14.33 5.78 0.46
C ASP A 57 14.30 6.79 1.62
N VAL A 58 15.41 6.90 2.35
CA VAL A 58 15.59 7.95 3.36
C VAL A 58 15.97 9.24 2.64
N VAL A 59 15.17 10.29 2.81
CA VAL A 59 15.39 11.59 2.16
C VAL A 59 16.06 12.59 3.11
N SER A 60 15.74 12.54 4.40
CA SER A 60 16.22 13.51 5.39
C SER A 60 16.17 12.95 6.81
N ASP A 61 17.12 13.37 7.66
CA ASP A 61 17.13 13.13 9.10
C ASP A 61 16.47 14.27 9.90
N THR A 62 15.78 15.19 9.21
CA THR A 62 15.01 16.29 9.82
C THR A 62 13.59 16.30 9.27
N PRO A 63 12.56 16.58 10.11
CA PRO A 63 11.17 16.49 9.69
C PRO A 63 10.82 17.55 8.65
N ILE A 64 10.02 17.14 7.66
CA ILE A 64 9.46 18.07 6.67
C ILE A 64 8.25 18.85 7.23
N ASP A 65 7.49 18.25 8.14
CA ASP A 65 6.38 18.91 8.83
C ASP A 65 6.89 19.72 10.02
N THR A 66 7.35 20.94 9.72
CA THR A 66 7.82 21.90 10.74
C THR A 66 6.70 22.77 11.31
N GLN A 67 5.48 22.69 10.77
CA GLN A 67 4.38 23.55 11.16
C GLN A 67 3.78 23.08 12.49
N LYS A 68 3.83 23.95 13.50
CA LYS A 68 3.19 23.70 14.80
C LYS A 68 1.76 24.22 14.80
N VAL A 69 0.85 23.43 15.33
CA VAL A 69 -0.52 23.85 15.63
C VAL A 69 -0.57 24.32 17.07
N ILE A 70 -0.92 25.59 17.28
CA ILE A 70 -0.87 26.22 18.61
C ILE A 70 -2.28 26.56 19.09
N VAL A 71 -2.65 26.05 20.26
CA VAL A 71 -3.86 26.44 20.96
C VAL A 71 -3.62 27.78 21.64
N THR A 72 -4.31 28.82 21.15
CA THR A 72 -4.27 30.17 21.73
C THR A 72 -5.43 30.41 22.71
N ASP A 73 -6.57 29.76 22.48
CA ASP A 73 -7.76 29.80 23.32
C ASP A 73 -8.11 28.39 23.83
N PRO A 74 -7.98 28.12 25.15
CA PRO A 74 -8.24 26.79 25.71
C PRO A 74 -9.74 26.43 25.72
N ASN A 75 -10.64 27.36 25.40
CA ASN A 75 -12.07 27.09 25.25
C ASN A 75 -12.44 26.65 23.84
N LYS A 76 -11.47 26.42 22.96
CA LYS A 76 -11.68 25.89 21.62
C LYS A 76 -11.39 24.41 21.56
N ILE A 77 -12.26 23.69 20.86
CA ILE A 77 -12.10 22.24 20.64
C ILE A 77 -10.98 22.02 19.64
N VAL A 78 -10.06 21.12 19.99
CA VAL A 78 -9.04 20.57 19.10
C VAL A 78 -9.58 19.26 18.52
N ASP A 79 -9.56 19.18 17.20
CA ASP A 79 -10.01 18.04 16.41
C ASP A 79 -8.83 17.52 15.59
N VAL A 80 -8.40 16.29 15.89
CA VAL A 80 -7.40 15.56 15.12
C VAL A 80 -8.03 14.28 14.57
N ALA A 81 -8.08 14.18 13.25
CA ALA A 81 -8.77 13.10 12.54
C ALA A 81 -8.00 12.66 11.29
N VAL A 82 -8.19 11.40 10.91
CA VAL A 82 -7.60 10.75 9.74
C VAL A 82 -8.59 10.79 8.59
N TYR A 83 -8.07 11.14 7.41
CA TYR A 83 -8.78 11.21 6.15
C TYR A 83 -8.05 10.42 5.07
N THR A 84 -8.76 9.99 4.06
CA THR A 84 -8.17 9.57 2.79
C THR A 84 -7.69 10.80 1.99
N PRO A 85 -6.89 10.62 0.91
CA PRO A 85 -6.43 11.74 0.08
C PRO A 85 -7.55 12.53 -0.62
N ASP A 86 -8.71 11.91 -0.83
CA ASP A 86 -9.96 12.53 -1.32
C ASP A 86 -10.81 13.15 -0.19
N TYR A 87 -10.24 13.30 1.01
CA TYR A 87 -10.86 13.90 2.19
C TYR A 87 -12.08 13.14 2.73
N ALA A 88 -12.20 11.84 2.48
CA ALA A 88 -13.18 11.00 3.16
C ALA A 88 -12.71 10.69 4.59
N PHE A 89 -13.61 10.82 5.56
CA PHE A 89 -13.29 10.58 6.97
C PHE A 89 -13.03 9.09 7.25
N VAL A 90 -11.94 8.81 7.96
CA VAL A 90 -11.53 7.45 8.34
C VAL A 90 -11.68 7.22 9.85
N ARG A 91 -11.13 8.13 10.67
CA ARG A 91 -11.11 7.99 12.13
C ARG A 91 -10.87 9.29 12.87
N GLN A 92 -11.47 9.43 14.06
CA GLN A 92 -11.13 10.46 15.05
C GLN A 92 -9.97 9.97 15.94
N LEU A 93 -8.87 10.72 16.02
CA LEU A 93 -7.75 10.43 16.94
C LEU A 93 -7.91 11.19 18.27
N PHE A 94 -8.38 12.43 18.20
CA PHE A 94 -8.59 13.29 19.37
C PHE A 94 -9.71 14.29 19.11
N LEU A 95 -10.62 14.47 20.07
CA LEU A 95 -11.67 15.48 20.02
C LEU A 95 -11.94 15.99 21.44
N ASN A 96 -11.24 17.05 21.85
CA ASN A 96 -11.43 17.68 23.17
C ASN A 96 -10.75 19.05 23.25
N TYR A 97 -10.85 19.71 24.40
CA TYR A 97 -10.09 20.89 24.74
C TYR A 97 -8.64 20.53 25.10
N LEU A 98 -7.71 21.44 24.79
CA LEU A 98 -6.31 21.38 25.24
C LEU A 98 -5.92 22.71 25.91
N PRO A 99 -4.97 22.69 26.85
CA PRO A 99 -4.41 23.92 27.39
C PRO A 99 -3.69 24.72 26.29
N ARG A 100 -3.41 26.00 26.57
CA ARG A 100 -2.60 26.82 25.66
C ARG A 100 -1.24 26.16 25.43
N GLY A 101 -0.82 26.11 24.17
CA GLY A 101 0.46 25.50 23.79
C GLY A 101 0.38 24.74 22.47
N SER A 102 1.44 23.98 22.17
CA SER A 102 1.47 23.16 20.97
C SER A 102 0.53 21.96 21.13
N VAL A 103 -0.27 21.71 20.11
CA VAL A 103 -0.98 20.43 19.96
C VAL A 103 0.10 19.35 19.76
N PRO A 104 0.05 18.23 20.50
CA PRO A 104 1.00 17.14 20.32
C PRO A 104 0.76 16.42 18.99
N HIS A 105 1.75 15.67 18.54
CA HIS A 105 1.56 14.75 17.42
C HIS A 105 0.71 13.55 17.85
N PHE A 106 -0.16 13.05 16.99
CA PHE A 106 -0.99 11.88 17.27
C PHE A 106 -0.63 10.74 16.32
N LEU A 107 -0.36 9.55 16.88
CA LEU A 107 -0.17 8.34 16.09
C LEU A 107 -1.50 7.68 15.79
N TRP A 108 -1.64 7.21 14.55
CA TRP A 108 -2.76 6.39 14.13
C TRP A 108 -2.36 4.91 14.12
N ASP A 109 -3.23 4.05 14.64
CA ASP A 109 -3.04 2.61 14.71
C ASP A 109 -3.38 1.86 13.40
N GLY A 110 -3.70 2.59 12.33
CA GLY A 110 -4.07 2.02 11.04
C GLY A 110 -5.45 1.37 10.99
N ARG A 111 -6.35 1.69 11.93
CA ARG A 111 -7.74 1.18 11.94
C ARG A 111 -8.77 2.29 11.78
N ASP A 112 -9.89 2.01 11.13
CA ASP A 112 -11.00 2.94 10.97
C ASP A 112 -11.83 3.13 12.26
N LEU A 113 -12.90 3.93 12.19
CA LEU A 113 -13.80 4.19 13.31
C LEU A 113 -14.51 2.92 13.85
N HIS A 114 -14.66 1.88 13.02
CA HIS A 114 -15.30 0.61 13.40
C HIS A 114 -14.29 -0.43 13.91
N GLY A 115 -13.00 -0.05 13.98
CA GLY A 115 -11.91 -0.94 14.38
C GLY A 115 -11.40 -1.87 13.28
N ALA A 116 -11.93 -1.75 12.06
CA ALA A 116 -11.44 -2.49 10.90
C ALA A 116 -10.08 -1.96 10.47
N ILE A 117 -9.21 -2.84 9.98
CA ILE A 117 -7.88 -2.46 9.51
C ILE A 117 -8.04 -1.67 8.20
N ALA A 118 -7.48 -0.46 8.14
CA ALA A 118 -7.50 0.36 6.93
C ALA A 118 -6.59 -0.28 5.86
N PRO A 119 -7.00 -0.30 4.58
CA PRO A 119 -6.15 -0.87 3.53
C PRO A 119 -4.84 -0.08 3.39
N SER A 120 -3.79 -0.69 2.82
CA SER A 120 -2.54 0.03 2.59
C SER A 120 -2.78 1.24 1.68
N GLY A 121 -2.05 2.33 1.90
CA GLY A 121 -2.24 3.57 1.14
C GLY A 121 -1.70 4.80 1.85
N GLU A 122 -1.92 5.95 1.23
CA GLU A 122 -1.70 7.25 1.83
C GLU A 122 -2.94 7.73 2.56
N TYR A 123 -2.74 8.41 3.69
CA TYR A 123 -3.77 9.03 4.50
C TYR A 123 -3.30 10.40 4.99
N LEU A 124 -4.25 11.25 5.34
CA LEU A 124 -4.03 12.61 5.83
C LEU A 124 -4.48 12.72 7.28
N VAL A 125 -3.59 13.09 8.20
CA VAL A 125 -3.94 13.44 9.57
C VAL A 125 -4.20 14.94 9.63
N ARG A 126 -5.48 15.32 9.75
CA ARG A 126 -5.93 16.70 9.86
C ARG A 126 -5.80 17.20 11.28
N TYR A 127 -5.32 18.43 11.45
CA TYR A 127 -5.35 19.15 12.71
C TYR A 127 -6.22 20.40 12.57
N ALA A 128 -7.26 20.50 13.39
CA ALA A 128 -8.19 21.64 13.40
C ALA A 128 -8.43 22.15 14.83
N ILE A 129 -8.70 23.46 14.95
CA ILE A 129 -9.16 24.10 16.19
C ILE A 129 -10.44 24.88 15.85
N ASP A 130 -11.55 24.54 16.50
CA ASP A 130 -12.86 25.17 16.27
C ASP A 130 -13.25 25.21 14.78
N SER A 131 -13.12 24.06 14.12
CA SER A 131 -13.32 23.84 12.68
C SER A 131 -12.34 24.55 11.74
N VAL A 132 -11.42 25.36 12.24
CA VAL A 132 -10.34 25.96 11.42
C VAL A 132 -9.23 24.93 11.25
N ILE A 133 -8.98 24.53 10.00
CA ILE A 133 -7.93 23.58 9.65
C ILE A 133 -6.59 24.31 9.61
N PHE A 134 -5.61 23.82 10.37
CA PHE A 134 -4.27 24.39 10.41
C PHE A 134 -3.31 23.66 9.49
N LYS A 135 -3.39 22.33 9.46
CA LYS A 135 -2.53 21.49 8.60
C LYS A 135 -3.10 20.09 8.37
N TYR A 136 -2.48 19.41 7.40
CA TYR A 136 -2.54 17.96 7.22
C TYR A 136 -1.12 17.41 7.28
N SER A 137 -0.93 16.31 8.00
CA SER A 137 0.30 15.53 7.98
C SER A 137 0.05 14.23 7.21
N ILE A 138 0.98 13.83 6.34
CA ILE A 138 0.84 12.61 5.55
C ILE A 138 1.27 11.40 6.39
N VAL A 139 0.49 10.32 6.32
CA VAL A 139 0.85 9.00 6.87
C VAL A 139 0.69 7.96 5.77
N VAL A 140 1.69 7.07 5.65
CA VAL A 140 1.64 5.93 4.72
C VAL A 140 1.47 4.65 5.54
N VAL A 141 0.43 3.89 5.23
CA VAL A 141 0.14 2.60 5.87
C VAL A 141 0.49 1.48 4.90
N GLY A 142 1.42 0.59 5.28
CA GLY A 142 1.79 -0.60 4.52
C GLY A 142 1.44 -1.90 5.25
N GLY A 143 1.44 -3.01 4.50
CA GLY A 143 1.28 -4.38 5.00
C GLY A 143 -0.16 -4.89 5.18
N ASN A 144 -1.15 -4.04 4.91
CA ASN A 144 -2.56 -4.38 5.04
C ASN A 144 -3.14 -4.93 3.73
N VAL A 145 -4.30 -5.57 3.85
CA VAL A 145 -5.04 -6.08 2.68
C VAL A 145 -5.48 -4.91 1.82
N SER A 146 -5.08 -4.93 0.55
CA SER A 146 -5.36 -3.85 -0.40
C SER A 146 -6.21 -4.30 -1.58
N ALA A 147 -6.24 -5.60 -1.86
CA ALA A 147 -7.15 -6.19 -2.84
C ALA A 147 -7.45 -7.66 -2.49
N THR A 148 -8.46 -8.23 -3.13
CA THR A 148 -8.76 -9.66 -3.14
C THR A 148 -9.06 -10.08 -4.58
N THR A 149 -8.56 -11.23 -5.01
CA THR A 149 -8.81 -11.69 -6.37
C THR A 149 -10.26 -12.08 -6.60
N ASP A 150 -10.75 -11.76 -7.80
CA ASP A 150 -12.06 -12.19 -8.30
C ASP A 150 -12.05 -13.69 -8.74
N PRO A 151 -13.17 -14.26 -9.21
CA PRO A 151 -13.24 -15.65 -9.68
C PRO A 151 -12.31 -16.00 -10.85
N LEU A 152 -11.79 -15.01 -11.56
CA LEU A 152 -10.82 -15.17 -12.66
C LEU A 152 -9.38 -14.92 -12.18
N GLY A 153 -9.16 -14.81 -10.87
CA GLY A 153 -7.86 -14.56 -10.27
C GLY A 153 -7.35 -13.13 -10.46
N HIS A 154 -8.18 -12.20 -10.93
CA HIS A 154 -7.76 -10.83 -11.20
C HIS A 154 -7.87 -9.95 -9.94
N PHE A 155 -6.91 -9.03 -9.78
CA PHE A 155 -6.98 -7.95 -8.82
C PHE A 155 -6.44 -6.65 -9.44
N VAL A 156 -6.87 -5.51 -8.90
CA VAL A 156 -6.41 -4.19 -9.32
C VAL A 156 -6.02 -3.37 -8.09
N LEU A 157 -4.86 -2.71 -8.16
CA LEU A 157 -4.43 -1.68 -7.21
C LEU A 157 -4.31 -0.34 -7.94
N THR A 158 -4.98 0.69 -7.43
CA THR A 158 -5.05 2.04 -8.03
C THR A 158 -4.25 3.08 -7.24
N GLY A 159 -4.10 4.28 -7.81
CA GLY A 159 -3.21 5.33 -7.31
C GLY A 159 -3.40 5.77 -5.85
N ASP A 160 -4.61 5.73 -5.30
CA ASP A 160 -4.87 5.98 -3.87
C ASP A 160 -4.19 4.94 -2.94
N ARG A 161 -3.94 3.75 -3.49
CA ARG A 161 -3.21 2.65 -2.85
C ARG A 161 -1.74 2.61 -3.25
N LEU A 162 -1.29 3.48 -4.13
CA LEU A 162 0.07 3.47 -4.67
C LEU A 162 0.69 4.87 -4.55
N PRO A 163 0.99 5.35 -3.32
CA PRO A 163 1.52 6.69 -3.08
C PRO A 163 3.00 6.82 -3.44
N VAL A 164 3.37 6.32 -4.62
CA VAL A 164 4.74 6.34 -5.12
C VAL A 164 5.22 7.78 -5.28
N GLY A 165 6.39 8.06 -4.72
CA GLY A 165 7.00 9.38 -4.69
C GLY A 165 6.53 10.26 -3.53
N THR A 166 5.51 9.86 -2.77
CA THR A 166 5.07 10.57 -1.55
C THR A 166 6.21 10.64 -0.55
N VAL A 167 6.46 11.85 -0.04
CA VAL A 167 7.44 12.13 1.01
C VAL A 167 6.69 12.38 2.32
N PHE A 168 7.10 11.71 3.40
CA PHE A 168 6.43 11.82 4.69
C PHE A 168 7.42 11.64 5.86
N ASP A 169 7.06 12.20 7.02
CA ASP A 169 7.79 12.00 8.26
C ASP A 169 7.35 10.67 8.92
N SER A 170 8.31 9.83 9.27
CA SER A 170 8.08 8.62 10.07
C SER A 170 8.35 8.89 11.55
N TYR A 171 7.57 8.22 12.39
CA TYR A 171 7.68 8.32 13.85
C TYR A 171 7.74 6.91 14.44
N THR A 172 8.46 6.77 15.55
CA THR A 172 8.50 5.53 16.35
C THR A 172 7.16 5.30 17.07
N PRO A 173 6.92 4.10 17.63
CA PRO A 173 5.74 3.84 18.47
C PRO A 173 5.61 4.77 19.69
N ASP A 174 6.73 5.30 20.18
CA ASP A 174 6.77 6.28 21.27
C ASP A 174 6.56 7.73 20.80
N ASN A 175 6.14 7.90 19.55
CA ASN A 175 5.83 9.19 18.93
C ASN A 175 7.05 10.12 18.79
N VAL A 176 8.24 9.54 18.67
CA VAL A 176 9.49 10.28 18.43
C VAL A 176 9.74 10.28 16.92
N TYR A 177 10.08 11.44 16.36
CA TYR A 177 10.49 11.54 14.96
C TYR A 177 11.68 10.59 14.70
N ASP A 178 11.61 9.83 13.62
CA ASP A 178 12.63 8.89 13.21
C ASP A 178 13.37 9.39 11.97
N ARG A 179 12.68 9.49 10.82
CA ARG A 179 13.27 9.95 9.55
C ARG A 179 12.22 10.46 8.57
N THR A 180 12.64 11.19 7.54
CA THR A 180 11.79 11.52 6.39
C THR A 180 12.02 10.47 5.32
N LEU A 181 10.93 9.86 4.84
CA LEU A 181 10.93 8.78 3.86
C LEU A 181 10.27 9.23 2.57
N GLN A 182 10.70 8.65 1.45
CA GLN A 182 10.00 8.70 0.17
C GLN A 182 9.62 7.30 -0.28
N VAL A 183 8.36 7.13 -0.69
CA VAL A 183 7.84 5.86 -1.23
C VAL A 183 8.46 5.60 -2.61
N ARG A 184 9.08 4.44 -2.79
CA ARG A 184 9.68 4.01 -4.06
C ARG A 184 8.63 3.51 -5.06
N SER A 185 9.03 3.42 -6.33
CA SER A 185 8.19 2.87 -7.41
C SER A 185 8.19 1.34 -7.47
N ASP A 186 8.90 0.68 -6.57
CA ASP A 186 8.85 -0.77 -6.40
C ASP A 186 8.23 -1.14 -5.06
N LEU A 187 7.36 -2.14 -5.11
CA LEU A 187 6.57 -2.58 -3.96
C LEU A 187 6.80 -4.07 -3.70
N GLU A 188 6.48 -4.49 -2.48
CA GLU A 188 6.42 -5.90 -2.11
C GLU A 188 4.95 -6.33 -2.03
N LEU A 189 4.64 -7.50 -2.59
CA LEU A 189 3.34 -8.16 -2.45
C LEU A 189 3.47 -9.45 -1.67
N ILE A 190 2.53 -9.66 -0.75
CA ILE A 190 2.32 -10.97 -0.12
C ILE A 190 0.93 -11.45 -0.52
N LEU A 191 0.89 -12.58 -1.22
CA LEU A 191 -0.32 -13.26 -1.63
C LEU A 191 -0.65 -14.36 -0.62
N VAL A 192 -1.89 -14.37 -0.12
CA VAL A 192 -2.33 -15.35 0.89
C VAL A 192 -3.67 -15.95 0.50
N ARG A 193 -3.78 -17.28 0.52
CA ARG A 193 -5.06 -17.99 0.37
C ARG A 193 -5.05 -19.25 1.22
N LEU A 194 -5.95 -19.33 2.20
CA LEU A 194 -5.98 -20.43 3.18
C LEU A 194 -4.59 -20.57 3.86
N ASN A 195 -3.90 -21.70 3.63
CA ASN A 195 -2.57 -21.99 4.17
C ASN A 195 -1.43 -21.71 3.17
N LEU A 196 -1.75 -21.24 1.96
CA LEU A 196 -0.75 -20.91 0.93
C LEU A 196 -0.29 -19.46 1.08
N ARG A 197 1.00 -19.24 0.83
CA ARG A 197 1.64 -17.93 0.85
C ARG A 197 2.71 -17.84 -0.23
N ALA A 198 2.73 -16.72 -0.96
CA ALA A 198 3.79 -16.38 -1.88
C ALA A 198 4.21 -14.91 -1.70
N ASP A 199 5.51 -14.67 -1.67
CA ASP A 199 6.10 -13.36 -1.42
C ASP A 199 6.80 -12.86 -2.70
N TYR A 200 6.48 -11.65 -3.12
CA TYR A 200 7.06 -10.98 -4.30
C TYR A 200 7.75 -9.70 -3.84
N PRO A 201 9.07 -9.76 -3.55
CA PRO A 201 9.77 -8.69 -2.85
C PRO A 201 9.99 -7.42 -3.71
N SER A 202 9.76 -7.49 -5.02
CA SER A 202 9.89 -6.33 -5.89
C SER A 202 9.00 -6.47 -7.12
N VAL A 203 7.93 -5.65 -7.17
CA VAL A 203 7.11 -5.41 -8.35
C VAL A 203 7.33 -3.99 -8.79
N GLN A 204 7.97 -3.82 -9.95
CA GLN A 204 8.30 -2.51 -10.50
C GLN A 204 7.06 -1.86 -11.13
N LEU A 205 6.70 -0.67 -10.65
CA LEU A 205 5.64 0.13 -11.23
C LEU A 205 6.18 1.15 -12.21
N LYS A 206 5.37 1.47 -13.22
CA LYS A 206 5.67 2.51 -14.19
C LYS A 206 4.67 3.65 -14.06
N LYS A 207 5.19 4.86 -13.97
CA LYS A 207 4.35 6.05 -13.92
C LYS A 207 3.59 6.23 -15.24
N ASP A 208 2.33 6.60 -15.13
CA ASP A 208 1.40 6.87 -16.22
C ASP A 208 1.20 5.67 -17.17
N GLN A 209 1.47 4.47 -16.66
CA GLN A 209 1.30 3.20 -17.38
C GLN A 209 0.65 2.18 -16.47
N ARG A 210 -0.21 1.35 -17.05
CA ARG A 210 -0.74 0.16 -16.40
C ARG A 210 0.36 -0.89 -16.32
N THR A 211 0.81 -1.23 -15.12
CA THR A 211 1.65 -2.41 -14.90
C THR A 211 0.75 -3.63 -14.87
N THR A 212 1.02 -4.65 -15.70
CA THR A 212 0.32 -5.94 -15.68
C THR A 212 1.29 -7.03 -15.27
N ALA A 213 0.89 -7.90 -14.34
CA ALA A 213 1.74 -9.00 -13.85
C ALA A 213 0.94 -10.28 -13.58
N GLY A 214 1.56 -11.42 -13.87
CA GLY A 214 1.08 -12.74 -13.47
C GLY A 214 1.80 -13.20 -12.22
N PHE A 215 1.08 -13.81 -11.29
CA PHE A 215 1.58 -14.32 -10.03
C PHE A 215 1.16 -15.78 -9.85
N THR A 216 2.02 -16.57 -9.22
CA THR A 216 1.79 -17.98 -8.94
C THR A 216 1.75 -18.23 -7.44
N LEU A 217 0.61 -18.70 -6.93
CA LEU A 217 0.46 -19.11 -5.54
C LEU A 217 0.37 -20.64 -5.47
N GLY A 218 1.39 -21.27 -4.87
CA GLY A 218 1.53 -22.73 -4.81
C GLY A 218 2.28 -23.20 -3.57
#